data_AF-A0A250FX38-F1
#
_entry.id   AF-A0A250FX38-F1
#
_cell.length_a   1.000
_cell.length_b   1.000
_cell.length_c   1.000
_cell.angle_alpha   90.00
_cell.angle_beta   90.00
_cell.angle_gamma   90.00
#
_symmetry.space_group_name_H-M   'P 1'
#
loop_
_entity.id
_entity.type
_entity.pdbx_description
1 polymer ?
#
loop_
_entity_poly.entity_id
_entity_poly.type
_entity_poly.pdbx_seq_one_letter_code
_entity_poly.pdbx_strand_id
1 'polypeptide(L)'
;MKQITLLSENHTDYHLGFEVQSLEKQFIPWDTTYQTLMASPWVKQTDYKDYGEGAFGCIYVFRYPVRVGNLLFYNLEFGFISRQRTDIAVREYRFTSKKGTSSKHDFLRICEQLNKDLSHEQVDEYLENLYYNNHTSDICFRMQYNGEVRHRDFFLSIYNTRDYEEIIKPMENDIQLAEYLVFPPKTIQIDDNYREDISVKRRPSLLTEKFGNQTVLWRDEVNGQIGVSVDKFVRIFPLSGIEKVYIERMLPAKGGGADYIFVQYKNEKYPTKILEGKNNLFDNHIVTLEKIFGVTIEITGFYYNC
;
A
#
# COMPACT_ATOMS: atom_id res chain seq x y z
N MET A 1 -21.27 12.84 19.78
CA MET A 1 -20.80 11.46 19.59
C MET A 1 -19.48 11.34 20.33
N LYS A 2 -19.33 10.24 21.08
CA LYS A 2 -18.30 10.08 22.11
C LYS A 2 -16.89 10.04 21.51
N GLN A 3 -15.97 10.66 22.25
CA GLN A 3 -14.53 10.77 22.04
C GLN A 3 -13.83 9.45 22.42
N ILE A 4 -12.55 9.27 22.09
CA ILE A 4 -11.75 8.18 22.68
C ILE A 4 -11.83 8.27 24.20
N THR A 5 -12.09 7.16 24.87
CA THR A 5 -12.09 7.07 26.33
C THR A 5 -10.87 6.28 26.79
N LEU A 6 -10.15 6.82 27.79
CA LEU A 6 -9.11 6.09 28.50
C LEU A 6 -9.75 5.16 29.52
N LEU A 7 -9.40 3.88 29.47
CA LEU A 7 -9.85 2.89 30.42
C LEU A 7 -8.96 2.92 31.68
N SER A 8 -9.56 2.61 32.83
CA SER A 8 -8.86 2.53 34.11
C SER A 8 -8.22 1.16 34.35
N GLU A 9 -8.72 0.13 33.67
CA GLU A 9 -8.13 -1.21 33.65
C GLU A 9 -6.83 -1.19 32.85
N ASN A 10 -5.89 -2.07 33.18
CA ASN A 10 -4.62 -2.16 32.47
C ASN A 10 -4.62 -3.34 31.50
N HIS A 11 -4.79 -3.03 30.22
CA HIS A 11 -4.74 -3.96 29.10
C HIS A 11 -3.43 -3.80 28.33
N THR A 12 -2.73 -4.91 28.08
CA THR A 12 -1.42 -4.95 27.40
C THR A 12 -1.49 -5.64 26.03
N ASP A 13 -2.71 -5.88 25.53
CA ASP A 13 -3.01 -6.64 24.31
C ASP A 13 -2.92 -5.83 23.01
N TYR A 14 -2.31 -4.62 23.05
CA TYR A 14 -2.11 -3.75 21.90
C TYR A 14 -1.47 -4.44 20.68
N HIS A 15 -0.58 -5.41 20.91
CA HIS A 15 0.11 -6.15 19.86
C HIS A 15 -0.67 -7.35 19.32
N LEU A 16 -1.76 -7.77 20.00
CA LEU A 16 -2.53 -8.96 19.65
C LEU A 16 -3.71 -8.62 18.73
N GLY A 17 -4.44 -7.56 19.06
CA GLY A 17 -5.67 -7.22 18.35
C GLY A 17 -6.47 -6.15 19.08
N PHE A 18 -7.79 -6.21 18.88
CA PHE A 18 -8.75 -5.31 19.49
C PHE A 18 -10.04 -6.05 19.85
N GLU A 19 -10.84 -5.48 20.74
CA GLU A 19 -12.09 -6.08 21.19
C GLU A 19 -13.30 -5.21 20.81
N VAL A 20 -14.21 -5.76 20.03
CA VAL A 20 -15.49 -5.12 19.72
C VAL A 20 -16.42 -5.27 20.91
N GLN A 21 -16.84 -4.14 21.49
CA GLN A 21 -17.72 -4.06 22.65
C GLN A 21 -19.20 -4.23 22.27
N SER A 22 -19.51 -5.33 21.57
CA SER A 22 -20.88 -5.74 21.27
C SER A 22 -21.54 -6.41 22.49
N LEU A 23 -22.80 -6.84 22.39
CA LEU A 23 -23.47 -7.59 23.47
C LEU A 23 -22.67 -8.85 23.85
N GLU A 24 -22.18 -9.56 22.83
CA GLU A 24 -21.16 -10.60 22.97
C GLU A 24 -19.82 -9.98 22.55
N LYS A 25 -18.95 -9.75 23.53
CA LYS A 25 -17.62 -9.17 23.26
C LYS A 25 -16.83 -10.12 22.38
N GLN A 26 -16.22 -9.58 21.34
CA GLN A 26 -15.39 -10.35 20.43
C GLN A 26 -14.00 -9.75 20.34
N PHE A 27 -12.99 -10.56 20.65
CA PHE A 27 -11.60 -10.23 20.34
C PHE A 27 -11.28 -10.54 18.87
N ILE A 28 -10.67 -9.59 18.18
CA ILE A 28 -10.33 -9.63 16.76
C ILE A 28 -8.80 -9.45 16.65
N PRO A 29 -8.06 -10.47 16.21
CA PRO A 29 -6.63 -10.36 15.97
C PRO A 29 -6.31 -9.36 14.86
N TRP A 30 -5.15 -8.71 14.92
CA TRP A 30 -4.71 -7.80 13.86
C TRP A 30 -4.55 -8.47 12.49
N ASP A 31 -4.37 -9.79 12.45
CA ASP A 31 -4.23 -10.57 11.21
C ASP A 31 -5.58 -10.84 10.51
N THR A 32 -6.69 -10.33 11.07
CA THR A 32 -8.02 -10.47 10.46
C THR A 32 -8.09 -9.71 9.14
N THR A 33 -8.49 -10.41 8.08
CA THR A 33 -8.49 -9.85 6.72
C THR A 33 -9.59 -8.83 6.48
N TYR A 34 -9.41 -7.96 5.48
CA TYR A 34 -10.47 -7.07 5.00
C TYR A 34 -11.74 -7.87 4.68
N GLN A 35 -11.63 -8.96 3.92
CA GLN A 35 -12.76 -9.80 3.54
C GLN A 35 -13.53 -10.33 4.77
N THR A 36 -12.80 -10.78 5.79
CA THR A 36 -13.39 -11.31 7.03
C THR A 36 -14.13 -10.21 7.79
N LEU A 37 -13.53 -9.03 7.96
CA LEU A 37 -14.17 -7.92 8.66
C LEU A 37 -15.38 -7.38 7.90
N MET A 38 -15.29 -7.22 6.59
CA MET A 38 -16.42 -6.74 5.76
C MET A 38 -17.64 -7.67 5.81
N ALA A 39 -17.40 -8.98 5.93
CA ALA A 39 -18.47 -9.97 6.08
C ALA A 39 -19.05 -10.01 7.51
N SER A 40 -18.39 -9.37 8.49
CA SER A 40 -18.81 -9.40 9.89
C SER A 40 -20.03 -8.51 10.14
N PRO A 41 -20.90 -8.85 11.12
CA PRO A 41 -22.03 -8.01 11.50
C PRO A 41 -21.60 -6.76 12.27
N TRP A 42 -20.33 -6.63 12.65
CA TRP A 42 -19.84 -5.57 13.53
C TRP A 42 -19.48 -4.29 12.79
N VAL A 43 -19.41 -4.32 11.47
CA VAL A 43 -19.05 -3.15 10.64
C VAL A 43 -20.21 -2.78 9.73
N LYS A 44 -20.16 -1.56 9.21
CA LYS A 44 -21.03 -1.09 8.13
C LYS A 44 -20.23 -0.22 7.19
N GLN A 45 -20.52 -0.34 5.90
CA GLN A 45 -20.01 0.60 4.91
C GLN A 45 -20.70 1.96 5.10
N THR A 46 -19.95 3.05 5.11
CA THR A 46 -20.47 4.41 5.30
C THR A 46 -20.32 5.27 4.06
N ASP A 47 -19.17 5.20 3.41
CA ASP A 47 -18.82 6.10 2.33
C ASP A 47 -18.27 5.35 1.13
N TYR A 48 -18.59 5.91 -0.04
CA TYR A 48 -18.05 5.55 -1.33
C TYR A 48 -17.46 6.80 -1.96
N LYS A 49 -16.17 6.77 -2.29
CA LYS A 49 -15.51 7.88 -2.96
C LYS A 49 -14.91 7.40 -4.27
N ASP A 50 -15.36 7.99 -5.37
CA ASP A 50 -14.72 7.84 -6.67
C ASP A 50 -13.48 8.72 -6.70
N TYR A 51 -12.31 8.12 -6.86
CA TYR A 51 -11.03 8.82 -6.98
C TYR A 51 -10.65 9.06 -8.45
N GLY A 52 -11.52 8.69 -9.40
CA GLY A 52 -11.17 8.63 -10.80
C GLY A 52 -10.42 7.35 -11.14
N GLU A 53 -10.14 7.16 -12.43
CA GLU A 53 -9.36 6.01 -12.94
C GLU A 53 -9.94 4.62 -12.62
N GLY A 54 -11.22 4.54 -12.24
CA GLY A 54 -11.87 3.29 -11.81
C GLY A 54 -11.40 2.79 -10.43
N ALA A 55 -10.72 3.66 -9.67
CA ALA A 55 -10.36 3.44 -8.28
C ALA A 55 -11.45 4.03 -7.38
N PHE A 56 -12.10 3.18 -6.58
CA PHE A 56 -13.15 3.59 -5.65
C PHE A 56 -12.73 3.25 -4.22
N GLY A 57 -12.74 4.24 -3.33
CA GLY A 57 -12.52 4.00 -1.90
C GLY A 57 -13.82 3.58 -1.23
N CYS A 58 -13.75 2.50 -0.45
CA CYS A 58 -14.82 2.08 0.45
C CYS A 58 -14.35 2.27 1.90
N ILE A 59 -15.17 2.94 2.71
CA ILE A 59 -14.92 3.12 4.14
C ILE A 59 -15.92 2.31 4.95
N TYR A 60 -15.41 1.57 5.94
CA TYR A 60 -16.17 0.78 6.88
C TYR A 60 -15.96 1.31 8.29
N VAL A 61 -17.04 1.52 9.03
CA VAL A 61 -16.99 1.92 10.45
C VAL A 61 -17.53 0.79 11.33
N PHE A 62 -16.93 0.61 12.50
CA PHE A 62 -17.46 -0.31 13.50
C PHE A 62 -18.79 0.22 14.07
N ARG A 63 -19.78 -0.66 14.23
CA ARG A 63 -21.11 -0.37 14.78
C ARG A 63 -21.11 -0.23 16.29
N TYR A 64 -20.13 -0.83 16.94
CA TYR A 64 -19.95 -0.86 18.40
C TYR A 64 -18.62 -0.21 18.76
N PRO A 65 -18.45 0.25 20.01
CA PRO A 65 -17.16 0.73 20.49
C PRO A 65 -16.08 -0.35 20.35
N VAL A 66 -14.86 0.06 20.05
CA VAL A 66 -13.70 -0.82 19.86
C VAL A 66 -12.66 -0.52 20.92
N ARG A 67 -12.27 -1.52 21.70
CA ARG A 67 -11.19 -1.41 22.69
C ARG A 67 -9.87 -1.85 22.06
N VAL A 68 -8.86 -1.01 22.14
CA VAL A 68 -7.48 -1.32 21.78
C VAL A 68 -6.60 -0.99 22.98
N GLY A 69 -6.11 -2.02 23.70
CA GLY A 69 -5.46 -1.84 24.99
C GLY A 69 -6.32 -0.97 25.92
N ASN A 70 -5.76 0.14 26.41
CA ASN A 70 -6.41 1.07 27.34
C ASN A 70 -7.22 2.18 26.65
N LEU A 71 -7.42 2.09 25.33
CA LEU A 71 -8.20 3.05 24.55
C LEU A 71 -9.53 2.44 24.11
N LEU A 72 -10.62 3.18 24.26
CA LEU A 72 -11.95 2.82 23.74
C LEU A 72 -12.41 3.83 22.69
N PHE A 73 -12.51 3.37 21.44
CA PHE A 73 -12.91 4.12 20.26
C PHE A 73 -14.41 3.97 19.98
N TYR A 74 -15.10 5.03 19.57
CA TYR A 74 -16.54 4.99 19.24
C TYR A 74 -16.86 5.11 17.73
N ASN A 75 -15.84 5.34 16.91
CA ASN A 75 -15.92 5.48 15.45
C ASN A 75 -14.58 5.06 14.82
N LEU A 76 -14.05 3.92 15.24
CA LEU A 76 -12.92 3.33 14.55
C LEU A 76 -13.38 2.89 13.16
N GLU A 77 -12.59 3.19 12.15
CA GLU A 77 -12.89 2.89 10.75
C GLU A 77 -11.68 2.27 10.06
N PHE A 78 -11.91 1.62 8.93
CA PHE A 78 -10.87 1.20 8.00
C PHE A 78 -11.40 1.33 6.58
N GLY A 79 -10.51 1.39 5.60
CA GLY A 79 -10.91 1.47 4.21
C GLY A 79 -9.89 0.83 3.28
N PHE A 80 -10.32 0.64 2.04
CA PHE A 80 -9.49 0.14 0.95
C PHE A 80 -9.97 0.77 -0.36
N ILE A 81 -9.11 0.70 -1.38
CA ILE A 81 -9.42 1.12 -2.75
C ILE A 81 -9.80 -0.14 -3.54
N SER A 82 -10.78 -0.06 -4.46
CA SER A 82 -11.37 -1.19 -5.19
C SER A 82 -10.39 -2.13 -5.90
N ARG A 83 -9.15 -1.69 -6.16
CA ARG A 83 -8.08 -2.48 -6.78
C ARG A 83 -7.15 -3.16 -5.77
N GLN A 84 -7.31 -2.86 -4.49
CA GLN A 84 -6.55 -3.47 -3.41
C GLN A 84 -7.09 -4.87 -3.11
N ARG A 85 -6.18 -5.80 -2.82
CA ARG A 85 -6.51 -7.14 -2.34
C ARG A 85 -7.21 -7.08 -0.98
N THR A 86 -8.15 -7.98 -0.76
CA THR A 86 -8.95 -8.04 0.48
C THR A 86 -8.72 -9.32 1.29
N ASP A 87 -7.91 -10.23 0.77
CA ASP A 87 -7.46 -11.48 1.42
C ASP A 87 -6.23 -11.29 2.33
N ILE A 88 -5.87 -10.04 2.63
CA ILE A 88 -4.80 -9.66 3.56
C ILE A 88 -5.40 -8.99 4.82
N ALA A 89 -4.67 -9.06 5.93
CA ALA A 89 -4.95 -8.31 7.15
C ALA A 89 -5.17 -6.81 6.88
N VAL A 90 -6.09 -6.19 7.61
CA VAL A 90 -6.33 -4.75 7.50
C VAL A 90 -5.06 -3.97 7.87
N ARG A 91 -4.63 -3.11 6.95
CA ARG A 91 -3.35 -2.39 7.04
C ARG A 91 -3.42 -1.17 7.94
N GLU A 92 -4.55 -0.50 7.93
CA GLU A 92 -4.74 0.74 8.69
C GLU A 92 -6.17 0.83 9.23
N TYR A 93 -6.26 1.10 10.52
CA TYR A 93 -7.47 1.57 11.18
C TYR A 93 -7.30 3.04 11.52
N ARG A 94 -8.36 3.82 11.35
CA ARG A 94 -8.35 5.27 11.55
C ARG A 94 -9.38 5.67 12.58
N PHE A 95 -9.08 6.74 13.27
CA PHE A 95 -10.01 7.49 14.10
C PHE A 95 -9.79 8.97 13.82
N THR A 96 -10.89 9.69 13.60
CA THR A 96 -10.89 11.14 13.51
C THR A 96 -11.71 11.70 14.65
N SER A 97 -11.11 12.60 15.43
CA SER A 97 -11.84 13.33 16.46
C SER A 97 -12.82 14.31 15.81
N LYS A 98 -13.95 14.59 16.47
CA LYS A 98 -14.89 15.57 15.92
C LYS A 98 -14.29 16.98 16.04
N LYS A 99 -14.22 17.66 14.89
CA LYS A 99 -13.78 19.04 14.74
C LYS A 99 -14.38 19.97 15.81
N GLY A 100 -13.53 20.71 16.50
CA GLY A 100 -13.90 21.69 17.52
C GLY A 100 -14.39 21.11 18.85
N THR A 101 -14.36 19.78 19.04
CA THR A 101 -14.78 19.13 20.30
C THR A 101 -13.63 18.51 21.09
N SER A 102 -12.46 18.37 20.47
CA SER A 102 -11.28 17.78 21.11
C SER A 102 -10.24 18.84 21.43
N SER A 103 -9.66 18.78 22.62
CA SER A 103 -8.64 19.70 23.08
C SER A 103 -7.23 19.11 22.88
N LYS A 104 -6.20 19.98 22.78
CA LYS A 104 -4.79 19.57 22.90
C LYS A 104 -4.56 18.73 24.17
N HIS A 105 -5.29 19.02 25.24
CA HIS A 105 -5.21 18.27 26.49
C HIS A 105 -5.69 16.81 26.32
N ASP A 106 -6.79 16.57 25.62
CA ASP A 106 -7.26 15.19 25.38
C ASP A 106 -6.30 14.40 24.50
N PHE A 107 -5.73 15.05 23.47
CA PHE A 107 -4.66 14.48 22.66
C PHE A 107 -3.46 14.08 23.53
N LEU A 108 -2.94 15.00 24.34
CA LEU A 108 -1.77 14.74 25.20
C LEU A 108 -2.04 13.62 26.21
N ARG A 109 -3.24 13.54 26.78
CA ARG A 109 -3.61 12.45 27.69
C ARG A 109 -3.59 11.08 27.01
N ILE A 110 -3.99 11.00 25.75
CA ILE A 110 -3.91 9.75 24.98
C ILE A 110 -2.45 9.40 24.70
N CYS A 111 -1.64 10.37 24.29
CA CYS A 111 -0.19 10.16 24.08
C CYS A 111 0.49 9.69 25.36
N GLU A 112 0.22 10.33 26.50
CA GLU A 112 0.74 9.92 27.80
C GLU A 112 0.37 8.48 28.17
N GLN A 113 -0.86 8.06 27.84
CA GLN A 113 -1.27 6.68 28.06
C GLN A 113 -0.49 5.71 27.15
N LEU A 114 -0.39 6.01 25.86
CA LEU A 114 0.36 5.19 24.91
C LEU A 114 1.85 5.11 25.27
N ASN A 115 2.45 6.18 25.81
CA ASN A 115 3.86 6.20 26.20
C ASN A 115 4.18 5.34 27.42
N LYS A 116 3.20 5.15 28.30
CA LYS A 116 3.34 4.23 29.43
C LYS A 116 3.35 2.78 28.94
N ASP A 117 2.55 2.49 27.92
CA ASP A 117 2.26 1.13 27.49
C ASP A 117 3.18 0.68 26.34
N LEU A 118 3.66 1.61 25.51
CA LEU A 118 4.31 1.35 24.22
C LEU A 118 5.64 2.10 24.09
N SER A 119 6.53 1.54 23.27
CA SER A 119 7.71 2.26 22.79
C SER A 119 7.29 3.47 21.95
N HIS A 120 8.08 4.53 21.96
CA HIS A 120 7.78 5.76 21.23
C HIS A 120 9.04 6.40 20.65
N GLU A 121 8.84 7.16 19.58
CA GLU A 121 9.83 8.06 19.03
C GLU A 121 9.59 9.49 19.55
N GLN A 122 10.59 10.36 19.36
CA GLN A 122 10.51 11.74 19.83
C GLN A 122 9.36 12.49 19.13
N VAL A 123 8.74 13.42 19.86
CA VAL A 123 7.66 14.27 19.34
C VAL A 123 8.23 15.26 18.36
N ASP A 124 7.74 15.24 17.12
CA ASP A 124 7.99 16.29 16.16
C ASP A 124 6.92 17.38 16.33
N GLU A 125 7.36 18.58 16.68
CA GLU A 125 6.53 19.78 16.70
C GLU A 125 6.81 20.59 15.43
N TYR A 126 5.75 20.85 14.65
CA TYR A 126 5.86 21.72 13.47
C TYR A 126 4.72 22.74 13.51
N LEU A 127 5.09 24.01 13.75
CA LEU A 127 4.14 25.10 13.98
C LEU A 127 3.22 24.79 15.17
N GLU A 128 1.90 24.78 14.95
CA GLU A 128 0.90 24.45 15.98
C GLU A 128 0.52 22.96 15.98
N ASN A 129 1.09 22.16 15.08
CA ASN A 129 0.77 20.76 14.91
C ASN A 129 1.72 19.86 15.69
N LEU A 130 1.17 18.80 16.28
CA LEU A 130 1.93 17.82 17.05
C LEU A 130 1.81 16.46 16.40
N TYR A 131 2.93 15.77 16.24
CA TYR A 131 2.98 14.41 15.70
C TYR A 131 3.51 13.46 16.76
N TYR A 132 2.87 12.31 16.90
CA TYR A 132 3.21 11.32 17.90
C TYR A 132 3.23 9.93 17.30
N ASN A 133 4.32 9.18 17.50
CA ASN A 133 4.48 7.82 16.99
C ASN A 133 4.81 6.87 18.14
N ASN A 134 3.92 5.91 18.38
CA ASN A 134 4.15 4.78 19.27
C ASN A 134 4.20 3.49 18.47
N HIS A 135 4.84 2.47 19.02
CA HIS A 135 4.84 1.14 18.44
C HIS A 135 4.94 0.04 19.49
N THR A 136 4.40 -1.11 19.15
CA THR A 136 4.65 -2.37 19.85
C THR A 136 4.67 -3.49 18.84
N SER A 137 5.76 -4.27 18.82
CA SER A 137 6.00 -5.27 17.79
C SER A 137 5.77 -4.66 16.39
N ASP A 138 4.95 -5.31 15.56
CA ASP A 138 4.59 -4.85 14.22
C ASP A 138 3.30 -4.01 14.16
N ILE A 139 2.94 -3.33 15.25
CA ILE A 139 1.77 -2.43 15.30
C ILE A 139 2.27 -1.02 15.64
N CYS A 140 1.95 -0.06 14.78
CA CYS A 140 2.33 1.34 14.94
C CYS A 140 1.10 2.22 15.13
N PHE A 141 1.13 3.10 16.13
CA PHE A 141 0.12 4.10 16.40
C PHE A 141 0.70 5.46 16.00
N ARG A 142 0.06 6.15 15.06
CA ARG A 142 0.43 7.51 14.68
C ARG A 142 -0.70 8.45 15.04
N MET A 143 -0.38 9.50 15.76
CA MET A 143 -1.32 10.55 16.10
C MET A 143 -0.86 11.89 15.56
N GLN A 144 -1.81 12.69 15.10
CA GLN A 144 -1.59 14.06 14.66
C GLN A 144 -2.61 14.96 15.33
N TYR A 145 -2.17 16.02 15.97
CA TYR A 145 -3.03 17.11 16.45
C TYR A 145 -2.86 18.33 15.55
N ASN A 146 -3.97 18.89 15.09
CA ASN A 146 -4.00 20.15 14.37
C ASN A 146 -4.34 21.29 15.33
N GLY A 147 -3.38 22.19 15.56
CA GLY A 147 -3.54 23.27 16.54
C GLY A 147 -4.32 24.48 16.04
N GLU A 148 -4.45 24.62 14.71
CA GLU A 148 -5.09 25.77 14.09
C GLU A 148 -6.53 25.96 14.60
N VAL A 149 -6.88 27.20 14.96
CA VAL A 149 -8.18 27.54 15.56
C VAL A 149 -9.38 27.01 14.77
N ARG A 150 -9.27 27.00 13.43
CA ARG A 150 -10.33 26.53 12.54
C ARG A 150 -10.35 25.02 12.36
N HIS A 151 -9.32 24.29 12.79
CA HIS A 151 -9.10 22.87 12.55
C HIS A 151 -8.69 22.12 13.81
N ARG A 152 -9.10 22.56 15.00
CA ARG A 152 -8.81 21.84 16.25
C ARG A 152 -9.47 20.47 16.27
N ASP A 153 -8.71 19.48 15.84
CA ASP A 153 -8.99 18.07 15.84
C ASP A 153 -7.67 17.30 15.98
N PHE A 154 -7.79 16.00 16.26
CA PHE A 154 -6.70 15.07 16.10
C PHE A 154 -7.16 13.81 15.35
N PHE A 155 -6.17 13.17 14.75
CA PHE A 155 -6.28 11.91 14.03
C PHE A 155 -5.43 10.87 14.76
N LEU A 156 -5.90 9.63 14.76
CA LEU A 156 -5.12 8.48 15.21
C LEU A 156 -5.25 7.39 14.15
N SER A 157 -4.12 6.92 13.63
CA SER A 157 -4.01 5.77 12.75
C SER A 157 -3.28 4.63 13.45
N ILE A 158 -3.83 3.43 13.36
CA ILE A 158 -3.21 2.18 13.82
C ILE A 158 -2.81 1.39 12.58
N TYR A 159 -1.51 1.26 12.36
CA TYR A 159 -0.94 0.55 11.24
C TYR A 159 -0.50 -0.85 11.66
N ASN A 160 -0.98 -1.85 10.94
CA ASN A 160 -0.44 -3.20 10.98
C ASN A 160 0.76 -3.24 10.02
N THR A 161 1.98 -3.27 10.55
CA THR A 161 3.23 -3.25 9.77
C THR A 161 3.77 -4.65 9.46
N ARG A 162 3.09 -5.71 9.89
CA ARG A 162 3.48 -7.10 9.63
C ARG A 162 3.66 -7.37 8.15
N ASP A 163 4.55 -8.30 7.87
CA ASP A 163 4.73 -8.88 6.56
C ASP A 163 3.84 -10.11 6.39
N TYR A 164 3.39 -10.36 5.16
CA TYR A 164 2.49 -11.46 4.82
C TYR A 164 2.95 -12.14 3.53
N GLU A 165 4.25 -12.34 3.34
CA GLU A 165 4.79 -12.85 2.07
C GLU A 165 4.22 -14.23 1.66
N GLU A 166 3.73 -15.01 2.62
CA GLU A 166 3.10 -16.29 2.40
C GLU A 166 1.84 -16.20 1.52
N ILE A 167 1.17 -15.05 1.48
CA ILE A 167 -0.04 -14.84 0.67
C ILE A 167 0.28 -14.59 -0.81
N ILE A 168 1.56 -14.37 -1.14
CA ILE A 168 1.99 -14.12 -2.52
C ILE A 168 1.88 -15.44 -3.28
N LYS A 169 0.93 -15.48 -4.21
CA LYS A 169 0.69 -16.67 -5.04
C LYS A 169 1.81 -16.86 -6.06
N PRO A 170 2.18 -18.11 -6.39
CA PRO A 170 3.03 -18.39 -7.54
C PRO A 170 2.32 -17.98 -8.85
N MET A 171 3.07 -17.99 -9.94
CA MET A 171 2.46 -17.92 -11.27
C MET A 171 1.63 -19.19 -11.55
N GLU A 172 0.54 -19.02 -12.30
CA GLU A 172 -0.37 -20.12 -12.64
C GLU A 172 0.22 -21.06 -13.70
N ASN A 173 0.97 -20.50 -14.65
CA ASN A 173 1.59 -21.22 -15.75
C ASN A 173 3.11 -21.21 -15.64
N ASP A 174 3.74 -22.29 -16.08
CA ASP A 174 5.17 -22.33 -16.31
C ASP A 174 5.55 -21.30 -17.38
N ILE A 175 6.57 -20.50 -17.08
CA ILE A 175 7.01 -19.44 -17.98
C ILE A 175 7.84 -20.02 -19.13
N GLN A 176 7.74 -19.39 -20.30
CA GLN A 176 8.64 -19.63 -21.42
C GLN A 176 9.46 -18.38 -21.71
N LEU A 177 10.77 -18.56 -21.91
CA LEU A 177 11.72 -17.47 -22.14
C LEU A 177 12.07 -17.42 -23.63
N ALA A 178 11.17 -16.85 -24.46
CA ALA A 178 11.41 -16.70 -25.89
C ALA A 178 12.42 -15.58 -26.18
N GLU A 179 12.13 -14.39 -25.66
CA GLU A 179 13.00 -13.22 -25.70
C GLU A 179 13.13 -12.67 -24.28
N TYR A 180 14.32 -12.22 -23.89
CA TYR A 180 14.52 -11.68 -22.55
C TYR A 180 15.64 -10.64 -22.50
N LEU A 181 15.52 -9.75 -21.53
CA LEU A 181 16.48 -8.73 -21.19
C LEU A 181 16.75 -8.79 -19.68
N VAL A 182 18.04 -8.83 -19.34
CA VAL A 182 18.51 -8.95 -17.97
C VAL A 182 19.16 -7.66 -17.53
N PHE A 183 18.87 -7.25 -16.30
CA PHE A 183 19.47 -6.08 -15.68
C PHE A 183 20.15 -6.45 -14.37
N PRO A 184 21.24 -5.77 -14.00
CA PRO A 184 21.85 -5.96 -12.69
C PRO A 184 20.85 -5.72 -11.55
N PRO A 185 21.00 -6.37 -10.39
CA PRO A 185 20.09 -6.19 -9.27
C PRO A 185 19.93 -4.71 -8.89
N LYS A 186 18.71 -4.31 -8.52
CA LYS A 186 18.36 -2.94 -8.09
C LYS A 186 18.56 -1.84 -9.15
N THR A 187 18.73 -2.22 -10.42
CA THR A 187 18.83 -1.25 -11.54
C THR A 187 17.45 -0.77 -12.01
N ILE A 188 16.46 -1.64 -11.86
CA ILE A 188 15.08 -1.43 -12.27
C ILE A 188 14.17 -1.71 -11.07
N GLN A 189 13.06 -0.97 -11.04
CA GLN A 189 11.96 -1.16 -10.11
C GLN A 189 10.68 -1.50 -10.88
N ILE A 190 9.80 -2.23 -10.21
CA ILE A 190 8.40 -2.44 -10.63
C ILE A 190 7.51 -1.97 -9.48
N ASP A 191 6.23 -1.77 -9.75
CA ASP A 191 5.25 -1.68 -8.67
C ASP A 191 5.11 -3.07 -8.04
N ASP A 192 5.78 -3.32 -6.91
CA ASP A 192 5.83 -4.61 -6.21
C ASP A 192 5.04 -4.61 -4.90
N ASN A 193 4.11 -3.66 -4.73
CA ASN A 193 3.31 -3.55 -3.52
C ASN A 193 2.26 -4.68 -3.43
N TYR A 194 2.74 -5.90 -3.16
CA TYR A 194 1.93 -7.12 -3.08
C TYR A 194 0.87 -7.07 -1.99
N ARG A 195 1.03 -6.14 -1.02
CA ARG A 195 0.08 -5.89 0.06
C ARG A 195 -1.17 -5.19 -0.44
N GLU A 196 -1.08 -4.53 -1.61
CA GLU A 196 -2.19 -3.87 -2.28
C GLU A 196 -2.56 -4.59 -3.58
N ASP A 197 -1.59 -4.90 -4.44
CA ASP A 197 -1.86 -5.46 -5.77
C ASP A 197 -1.77 -6.99 -5.80
N ILE A 198 -2.91 -7.65 -6.04
CA ILE A 198 -3.00 -9.11 -6.19
C ILE A 198 -2.32 -9.63 -7.47
N SER A 199 -2.01 -8.75 -8.42
CA SER A 199 -1.28 -9.07 -9.65
C SER A 199 0.20 -9.37 -9.39
N VAL A 200 0.76 -8.89 -8.27
CA VAL A 200 2.12 -9.21 -7.85
C VAL A 200 2.18 -10.68 -7.44
N LYS A 201 2.98 -11.46 -8.17
CA LYS A 201 3.21 -12.88 -7.93
C LYS A 201 4.61 -13.15 -7.42
N ARG A 202 4.83 -14.38 -6.97
CA ARG A 202 6.15 -14.87 -6.58
C ARG A 202 6.98 -15.14 -7.83
N ARG A 203 8.25 -14.75 -7.80
CA ARG A 203 9.23 -15.05 -8.85
C ARG A 203 9.32 -16.57 -9.08
N PRO A 204 9.17 -17.06 -10.33
CA PRO A 204 9.39 -18.46 -10.66
C PRO A 204 10.81 -18.93 -10.34
N SER A 205 10.95 -20.17 -9.84
CA SER A 205 12.26 -20.76 -9.50
C SER A 205 13.20 -20.78 -10.70
N LEU A 206 12.68 -21.05 -11.91
CA LEU A 206 13.43 -21.01 -13.17
C LEU A 206 14.23 -19.71 -13.36
N LEU A 207 13.65 -18.55 -13.01
CA LEU A 207 14.34 -17.27 -13.14
C LEU A 207 15.46 -17.10 -12.11
N THR A 208 15.27 -17.66 -10.91
CA THR A 208 16.28 -17.66 -9.85
C THR A 208 17.42 -18.60 -10.19
N GLU A 209 17.12 -19.79 -10.71
CA GLU A 209 18.12 -20.79 -11.13
C GLU A 209 18.95 -20.28 -12.32
N LYS A 210 18.32 -19.65 -13.32
CA LYS A 210 19.01 -19.20 -14.53
C LYS A 210 19.72 -17.85 -14.38
N PHE A 211 19.14 -16.92 -13.64
CA PHE A 211 19.61 -15.52 -13.60
C PHE A 211 19.98 -15.04 -12.19
N GLY A 212 19.83 -15.86 -11.15
CA GLY A 212 20.04 -15.46 -9.77
C GLY A 212 19.06 -14.36 -9.35
N ASN A 213 19.58 -13.33 -8.67
CA ASN A 213 18.83 -12.17 -8.20
C ASN A 213 18.73 -11.03 -9.23
N GLN A 214 19.10 -11.28 -10.49
CA GLN A 214 19.00 -10.26 -11.53
C GLN A 214 17.53 -9.99 -11.90
N THR A 215 17.28 -8.75 -12.31
CA THR A 215 15.98 -8.37 -12.86
C THR A 215 15.86 -8.92 -14.27
N VAL A 216 14.72 -9.53 -14.58
CA VAL A 216 14.47 -10.13 -15.90
C VAL A 216 13.15 -9.62 -16.43
N LEU A 217 13.19 -8.95 -17.58
CA LEU A 217 12.04 -8.70 -18.44
C LEU A 217 12.05 -9.78 -19.52
N TRP A 218 10.93 -10.45 -19.76
CA TRP A 218 10.85 -11.48 -20.79
C TRP A 218 9.52 -11.48 -21.51
N ARG A 219 9.53 -12.05 -22.71
CA ARG A 219 8.36 -12.34 -23.52
C ARG A 219 8.09 -13.84 -23.49
N ASP A 220 6.83 -14.17 -23.25
CA ASP A 220 6.31 -15.53 -23.21
C ASP A 220 5.17 -15.65 -24.23
N GLU A 221 5.53 -16.06 -25.44
CA GLU A 221 4.59 -16.21 -26.56
C GLU A 221 3.59 -17.33 -26.32
N VAL A 222 3.97 -18.38 -25.59
CA VAL A 222 3.10 -19.55 -25.34
C VAL A 222 1.92 -19.14 -24.46
N ASN A 223 2.19 -18.35 -23.42
CA ASN A 223 1.16 -17.84 -22.52
C ASN A 223 0.61 -16.47 -22.96
N GLY A 224 1.09 -15.90 -24.07
CA GLY A 224 0.62 -14.62 -24.59
C GLY A 224 0.86 -13.44 -23.65
N GLN A 225 2.01 -13.41 -22.97
CA GLN A 225 2.30 -12.46 -21.90
C GLN A 225 3.75 -11.94 -21.91
N ILE A 226 3.95 -10.78 -21.29
CA ILE A 226 5.25 -10.22 -20.92
C ILE A 226 5.35 -10.31 -19.41
N GLY A 227 6.51 -10.70 -18.92
CA GLY A 227 6.78 -10.69 -17.48
C GLY A 227 7.96 -9.82 -17.12
N VAL A 228 7.89 -9.22 -15.93
CA VAL A 228 9.01 -8.51 -15.31
C VAL A 228 9.19 -9.05 -13.90
N SER A 229 10.40 -9.48 -13.59
CA SER A 229 10.77 -10.01 -12.28
C SER A 229 11.83 -9.13 -11.63
N VAL A 230 11.58 -8.70 -10.40
CA VAL A 230 12.50 -7.91 -9.58
C VAL A 230 12.54 -8.55 -8.19
N ASP A 231 13.75 -8.84 -7.70
CA ASP A 231 13.94 -9.55 -6.44
C ASP A 231 13.12 -10.85 -6.36
N LYS A 232 12.22 -11.00 -5.39
CA LYS A 232 11.33 -12.16 -5.21
C LYS A 232 9.96 -12.02 -5.90
N PHE A 233 9.72 -10.89 -6.55
CA PHE A 233 8.43 -10.54 -7.13
C PHE A 233 8.43 -10.64 -8.64
N VAL A 234 7.23 -10.79 -9.18
CA VAL A 234 7.00 -10.79 -10.61
C VAL A 234 5.64 -10.18 -10.95
N ARG A 235 5.60 -9.43 -12.05
CA ARG A 235 4.37 -8.92 -12.64
C ARG A 235 4.26 -9.36 -14.09
N ILE A 236 3.03 -9.60 -14.50
CA ILE A 236 2.67 -10.18 -15.78
C ILE A 236 1.69 -9.26 -16.48
N PHE A 237 1.91 -9.08 -17.78
CA PHE A 237 1.18 -8.16 -18.63
C PHE A 237 0.76 -8.90 -19.90
N PRO A 238 -0.51 -8.87 -20.30
CA PRO A 238 -0.96 -9.54 -21.51
C PRO A 238 -0.33 -8.92 -22.76
N LEU A 239 0.03 -9.74 -23.75
CA LEU A 239 0.42 -9.27 -25.08
C LEU A 239 -0.79 -8.80 -25.89
N SER A 240 -1.94 -9.42 -25.66
CA SER A 240 -3.17 -9.10 -26.37
C SER A 240 -3.64 -7.68 -26.07
N GLY A 241 -3.91 -6.91 -27.14
CA GLY A 241 -4.52 -5.59 -27.00
C GLY A 241 -3.54 -4.46 -26.69
N ILE A 242 -2.22 -4.71 -26.67
CA ILE A 242 -1.21 -3.65 -26.66
C ILE A 242 -1.44 -2.77 -27.90
N GLU A 243 -1.64 -1.47 -27.69
CA GLU A 243 -1.79 -0.46 -28.73
C GLU A 243 -0.47 0.26 -28.99
N LYS A 244 0.18 0.71 -27.92
CA LYS A 244 1.47 1.39 -27.96
C LYS A 244 2.29 1.10 -26.72
N VAL A 245 3.61 1.17 -26.87
CA VAL A 245 4.58 1.12 -25.77
C VAL A 245 5.48 2.33 -25.91
N TYR A 246 5.72 3.02 -24.80
CA TYR A 246 6.55 4.21 -24.80
C TYR A 246 7.36 4.32 -23.52
N ILE A 247 8.48 5.03 -23.62
CA ILE A 247 9.28 5.47 -22.49
C ILE A 247 8.88 6.91 -22.19
N GLU A 248 8.51 7.17 -20.94
CA GLU A 248 8.36 8.52 -20.42
C GLU A 248 9.64 8.92 -19.70
N ARG A 249 10.27 10.03 -20.11
CA ARG A 249 11.59 10.44 -19.63
C ARG A 249 11.53 11.67 -18.72
N MET A 250 11.66 11.44 -17.42
CA MET A 250 11.85 12.51 -16.44
C MET A 250 13.33 12.93 -16.38
N LEU A 251 13.60 14.17 -16.78
CA LEU A 251 14.93 14.75 -16.80
C LEU A 251 15.40 15.14 -15.38
N PRO A 252 16.71 15.04 -15.09
CA PRO A 252 17.27 15.49 -13.82
C PRO A 252 17.03 16.98 -13.58
N ALA A 253 16.65 17.33 -12.34
CA ALA A 253 16.63 18.72 -11.85
C ALA A 253 17.03 18.74 -10.37
N LYS A 254 16.10 18.54 -9.42
CA LYS A 254 16.46 18.34 -8.01
C LYS A 254 16.85 16.89 -7.70
N GLY A 255 16.26 15.94 -8.42
CA GLY A 255 16.61 14.52 -8.37
C GLY A 255 17.33 14.04 -9.62
N GLY A 256 17.76 12.77 -9.61
CA GLY A 256 18.56 12.15 -10.68
C GLY A 256 17.81 11.82 -11.98
N GLY A 257 16.53 12.22 -12.12
CA GLY A 257 15.65 11.83 -13.22
C GLY A 257 15.29 10.33 -13.20
N ALA A 258 14.43 9.91 -14.14
CA ALA A 258 14.03 8.52 -14.31
C ALA A 258 13.51 8.28 -15.73
N ASP A 259 13.54 7.02 -16.17
CA ASP A 259 12.80 6.55 -17.33
C ASP A 259 11.73 5.55 -16.86
N TYR A 260 10.51 5.68 -17.39
CA TYR A 260 9.39 4.80 -17.10
C TYR A 260 8.90 4.13 -18.38
N ILE A 261 8.76 2.81 -18.40
CA ILE A 261 8.16 2.10 -19.53
C ILE A 261 6.67 1.92 -19.26
N PHE A 262 5.84 2.40 -20.18
CA PHE A 262 4.39 2.28 -20.14
C PHE A 262 3.87 1.46 -21.32
N VAL A 263 2.80 0.71 -21.05
CA VAL A 263 1.98 0.05 -22.07
C VAL A 263 0.60 0.68 -22.06
N GLN A 264 0.10 1.05 -23.24
CA GLN A 264 -1.29 1.44 -23.44
C GLN A 264 -2.03 0.29 -24.12
N TYR A 265 -3.14 -0.14 -23.52
CA TYR A 265 -4.03 -1.13 -24.13
C TYR A 265 -5.19 -0.44 -24.85
N LYS A 266 -5.67 -1.04 -25.95
CA LYS A 266 -6.71 -0.47 -26.85
C LYS A 266 -8.02 -0.10 -26.13
N ASN A 267 -8.35 -0.81 -25.05
CA ASN A 267 -9.62 -0.65 -24.32
C ASN A 267 -9.42 -0.06 -22.92
N GLU A 268 -8.21 0.38 -22.58
CA GLU A 268 -7.91 0.98 -21.29
C GLU A 268 -7.79 2.49 -21.44
N LYS A 269 -8.36 3.24 -20.50
CA LYS A 269 -8.27 4.71 -20.53
C LYS A 269 -6.88 5.21 -20.12
N TYR A 270 -6.17 4.44 -19.30
CA TYR A 270 -4.93 4.86 -18.66
C TYR A 270 -3.81 3.88 -19.00
N PRO A 271 -2.57 4.38 -19.20
CA PRO A 271 -1.42 3.52 -19.43
C PRO A 271 -1.02 2.77 -18.16
N THR A 272 -0.50 1.55 -18.33
CA THR A 272 0.02 0.73 -17.24
C THR A 272 1.55 0.84 -17.19
N LYS A 273 2.10 1.24 -16.04
CA LYS A 273 3.55 1.23 -15.80
C LYS A 273 4.04 -0.21 -15.71
N ILE A 274 5.01 -0.57 -16.54
CA ILE A 274 5.62 -1.89 -16.58
C ILE A 274 6.83 -1.94 -15.65
N LEU A 275 7.76 -1.00 -15.83
CA LEU A 275 9.00 -0.93 -15.08
C LEU A 275 9.60 0.48 -15.12
N GLU A 276 10.49 0.75 -14.19
CA GLU A 276 11.13 2.05 -13.98
C GLU A 276 12.64 1.87 -13.80
N GLY A 277 13.43 2.80 -14.34
CA GLY A 277 14.88 2.80 -14.22
C GLY A 277 15.45 4.20 -14.15
N LYS A 278 16.77 4.29 -13.99
CA LYS A 278 17.48 5.57 -14.05
C LYS A 278 17.29 6.25 -15.40
N ASN A 279 17.44 7.57 -15.42
CA ASN A 279 17.37 8.35 -16.65
C ASN A 279 18.33 7.80 -17.73
N ASN A 280 17.83 7.68 -18.96
CA ASN A 280 18.52 7.14 -20.15
C ASN A 280 18.96 5.66 -20.03
N LEU A 281 18.49 4.91 -19.02
CA LEU A 281 18.87 3.51 -18.85
C LEU A 281 18.50 2.66 -20.07
N PHE A 282 17.34 2.92 -20.68
CA PHE A 282 16.78 2.07 -21.73
C PHE A 282 17.30 2.36 -23.14
N ASP A 283 18.07 3.43 -23.33
CA ASP A 283 18.55 3.86 -24.66
C ASP A 283 19.36 2.77 -25.36
N ASN A 284 20.20 2.05 -24.61
CA ASN A 284 21.01 0.95 -25.14
C ASN A 284 20.22 -0.36 -25.33
N HIS A 285 18.94 -0.37 -24.97
CA HIS A 285 18.11 -1.56 -24.95
C HIS A 285 16.90 -1.48 -25.88
N ILE A 286 16.66 -0.34 -26.55
CA ILE A 286 15.46 -0.11 -27.39
C ILE A 286 15.18 -1.26 -28.35
N VAL A 287 16.15 -1.67 -29.15
CA VAL A 287 15.96 -2.77 -30.13
C VAL A 287 15.53 -4.09 -29.47
N THR A 288 16.05 -4.38 -28.28
CA THR A 288 15.68 -5.61 -27.54
C THR A 288 14.29 -5.45 -26.90
N LEU A 289 13.99 -4.27 -26.36
CA LEU A 289 12.68 -3.95 -25.83
C LEU A 289 11.60 -4.04 -26.91
N GLU A 290 11.85 -3.50 -28.11
CA GLU A 290 10.92 -3.60 -29.25
C GLU A 290 10.62 -5.05 -29.65
N LYS A 291 11.61 -5.94 -29.58
CA LYS A 291 11.38 -7.39 -29.77
C LYS A 291 10.54 -8.00 -28.67
N ILE A 292 10.81 -7.65 -27.41
CA ILE A 292 10.06 -8.15 -26.25
C ILE A 292 8.60 -7.69 -26.29
N PHE A 293 8.36 -6.41 -26.59
CA PHE A 293 7.02 -5.84 -26.66
C PHE A 293 6.31 -6.16 -27.98
N GLY A 294 7.06 -6.41 -29.06
CA GLY A 294 6.52 -6.68 -30.40
C GLY A 294 6.02 -5.43 -31.11
N VAL A 295 6.37 -4.24 -30.63
CA VAL A 295 6.01 -2.94 -31.21
C VAL A 295 7.19 -1.98 -31.09
N THR A 296 7.22 -0.96 -31.96
CA THR A 296 8.17 0.15 -31.86
C THR A 296 7.95 0.93 -30.57
N ILE A 297 9.04 1.39 -29.96
CA ILE A 297 8.99 2.14 -28.71
C ILE A 297 9.31 3.61 -28.98
N GLU A 298 8.40 4.49 -28.58
CA GLU A 298 8.60 5.94 -28.62
C GLU A 298 9.17 6.44 -27.30
N ILE A 299 10.09 7.41 -27.34
CA ILE A 299 10.56 8.13 -26.15
C ILE A 299 9.84 9.47 -26.10
N THR A 300 9.14 9.73 -25.00
CA THR A 300 8.22 10.85 -24.83
C THR A 300 8.36 11.49 -23.45
N GLY A 301 7.55 12.51 -23.18
CA GLY A 301 7.34 13.02 -21.82
C GLY A 301 8.59 13.63 -21.19
N PHE A 302 9.28 14.52 -21.91
CA PHE A 302 10.43 15.25 -21.40
C PHE A 302 9.99 16.36 -20.43
N TYR A 303 9.96 16.06 -19.13
CA TYR A 303 9.74 17.05 -18.06
C TYR A 303 10.79 16.92 -16.97
N TYR A 304 10.97 17.98 -16.18
CA TYR A 304 11.98 18.03 -15.13
C TYR A 304 11.44 17.50 -13.79
N ASN A 305 12.31 16.82 -13.04
CA ASN A 305 12.05 16.43 -11.65
C ASN A 305 12.15 17.66 -10.71
N CYS A 306 11.07 18.47 -10.69
CA CYS A 306 10.99 19.76 -9.99
C CYS A 306 10.77 19.65 -8.47
#